data_AF-A0A0A2KRV0-F1
#
_entry.id   AF-A0A0A2KRV0-F1
#
_cell.length_a   1.000
_cell.length_b   1.000
_cell.length_c   1.000
_cell.angle_alpha   90.00
_cell.angle_beta   90.00
_cell.angle_gamma   90.00
#
_symmetry.space_group_name_H-M   'P 1'
#
loop_
_entity.id
_entity.type
_entity.pdbx_description
1 polymer ?
#
loop_
_entity_poly.entity_id
_entity_poly.type
_entity_poly.pdbx_seq_one_letter_code
_entity_poly.pdbx_strand_id
1 'polypeptide(L)' 'MCSIYIFQYACGCKHQEGGVVHCVHYNTPSCKGVKEQPRERTGAKCPRHGG' A
#
# COMPACT_ATOMS: atom_id res chain seq x y z
N MET A 1 -1.09 -8.64 -11.00
CA MET A 1 -1.08 -7.15 -10.91
C MET A 1 -0.12 -6.79 -9.81
N CYS A 2 0.91 -5.98 -10.08
CA CYS A 2 1.81 -5.53 -9.02
C CYS A 2 1.06 -4.52 -8.13
N SER A 3 1.35 -4.50 -6.84
CA SER A 3 0.62 -3.62 -5.92
C SER A 3 1.53 -2.99 -4.87
N ILE A 4 1.19 -1.76 -4.50
CA ILE A 4 1.70 -1.07 -3.32
C ILE A 4 0.54 -0.94 -2.35
N TYR A 5 0.72 -1.38 -1.12
CA TYR A 5 -0.29 -1.20 -0.09
C TYR A 5 -0.13 0.17 0.56
N ILE A 6 -1.23 0.90 0.67
CA ILE A 6 -1.29 2.20 1.36
C ILE A 6 -2.20 2.04 2.56
N PHE A 7 -1.66 2.21 3.76
CA PHE A 7 -2.46 2.27 4.97
C PHE A 7 -3.14 3.62 5.09
N GLN A 8 -4.46 3.59 5.19
CA GLN A 8 -5.26 4.75 5.60
C GLN A 8 -5.69 4.57 7.05
N TYR A 9 -5.22 5.46 7.92
CA TYR A 9 -5.57 5.48 9.34
C TYR A 9 -6.88 6.24 9.57
N ALA A 10 -7.57 5.95 10.67
CA ALA A 10 -8.82 6.64 11.04
C ALA A 10 -8.67 8.17 11.17
N CYS A 11 -7.49 8.66 11.54
CA CYS A 11 -7.16 10.09 11.54
C CYS A 11 -6.94 10.69 10.12
N GLY A 12 -7.20 9.93 9.06
CA GLY A 12 -7.07 10.34 7.66
C GLY A 12 -5.65 10.24 7.08
N CYS A 13 -4.64 9.91 7.89
CA CYS A 13 -3.26 9.81 7.40
C CYS A 13 -3.08 8.60 6.48
N LYS A 14 -2.26 8.79 5.44
CA LYS A 14 -1.89 7.73 4.50
C LYS A 14 -0.41 7.40 4.64
N HIS A 15 -0.08 6.12 4.74
CA HIS A 15 1.30 5.64 4.83
C HIS A 15 1.50 4.46 3.89
N GLN A 16 2.49 4.53 3.02
CA GLN A 16 2.84 3.41 2.16
C GLN A 16 3.47 2.30 3.01
N GLU A 17 2.92 1.08 2.94
CA GLU A 17 3.60 -0.09 3.50
C GLU A 17 4.85 -0.36 2.67
N GLY A 18 5.98 -0.56 3.34
CA GLY A 18 7.26 -0.77 2.68
C GLY A 18 7.25 -2.02 1.79
N GLY A 19 7.52 -1.83 0.50
CA GLY A 19 7.70 -2.90 -0.47
C GLY A 19 6.67 -2.89 -1.60
N VAL A 20 7.15 -3.12 -2.83
CA VAL A 20 6.29 -3.42 -3.98
C VAL A 20 6.04 -4.92 -4.00
N VAL A 21 4.78 -5.33 -3.94
CA VAL A 21 4.43 -6.74 -4.17
C VAL A 21 4.38 -6.95 -5.68
N HIS A 22 5.44 -7.59 -6.18
CA HIS A 22 5.55 -7.98 -7.58
C HIS A 22 4.58 -9.12 -7.87
N CYS A 23 3.76 -8.97 -8.90
CA CYS A 23 2.96 -10.11 -9.36
C CYS A 23 3.82 -11.11 -10.12
N VAL A 24 3.28 -12.32 -10.31
CA VAL A 24 3.94 -13.40 -11.07
C VAL A 24 4.37 -13.00 -12.49
N HIS A 25 3.75 -11.98 -13.07
CA HIS A 25 4.10 -11.44 -14.39
C HIS A 25 5.11 -10.28 -14.34
N TYR A 26 5.68 -9.96 -13.19
CA TYR A 26 6.67 -8.89 -13.08
C TYR A 26 7.84 -9.13 -14.06
N ASN A 27 8.24 -8.06 -14.76
CA ASN A 27 9.23 -8.10 -15.85
C ASN A 27 8.80 -8.85 -17.12
N THR A 28 7.50 -9.11 -17.31
CA THR A 28 6.95 -9.60 -18.58
C THR A 28 6.08 -8.54 -19.27
N PRO A 29 5.89 -8.59 -20.60
CA PRO A 29 5.03 -7.65 -21.34
C PRO A 29 3.57 -7.65 -20.87
N SER A 30 3.13 -8.73 -20.22
CA SER A 30 1.77 -8.87 -19.67
C SER A 30 1.56 -8.12 -18.34
N CYS A 31 2.63 -7.59 -17.74
CA CYS A 31 2.53 -6.81 -16.51
C CYS A 31 1.96 -5.42 -16.78
N LYS A 32 0.77 -5.15 -16.23
CA LYS A 32 0.13 -3.82 -16.32
C LYS A 32 0.69 -2.79 -15.32
N GLY A 33 1.87 -3.03 -14.75
CA GLY A 33 2.51 -2.16 -13.77
C GLY A 33 1.98 -2.30 -12.34
N VAL A 34 2.44 -1.39 -11.48
CA VAL A 34 2.11 -1.31 -10.06
C VAL A 34 0.86 -0.46 -9.86
N LYS A 35 -0.13 -0.98 -9.14
CA LYS A 35 -1.32 -0.25 -8.72
C LYS A 35 -1.30 0.00 -7.22
N GLU A 36 -1.59 1.24 -6.83
CA GLU A 36 -1.83 1.59 -5.44
C GLU A 36 -3.11 0.89 -4.97
N GLN A 37 -3.03 0.23 -3.82
CA GLN A 37 -4.15 -0.46 -3.18
C GLN A 37 -4.31 0.11 -1.77
N PRO A 38 -5.33 0.94 -1.52
CA PRO A 38 -5.59 1.44 -0.19
C PRO A 38 -6.11 0.31 0.71
N ARG A 39 -5.63 0.26 1.94
CA ARG A 39 -6.10 -0.61 3.01
C ARG A 39 -6.38 0.22 4.24
N GLU A 40 -7.60 0.17 4.73
CA GLU A 40 -7.99 0.90 5.93
C GLU A 40 -7.45 0.19 7.19
N ARG A 41 -6.96 0.96 8.15
CA ARG A 41 -6.63 0.53 9.51
C ARG A 41 -7.41 1.38 10.51
N THR A 42 -8.51 0.83 11.00
CA THR A 42 -9.35 1.43 12.03
C THR A 42 -8.74 1.19 13.42
N GLY A 43 -8.75 2.20 14.30
CA GLY A 43 -8.28 2.06 15.70
C GLY A 43 -6.76 1.92 15.90
N ALA A 44 -5.95 1.91 14.84
CA ALA A 44 -4.49 1.87 14.94
C ALA A 44 -3.89 3.27 15.15
N LYS A 45 -2.84 3.37 15.97
CA LYS A 45 -2.11 4.61 16.19
C LYS A 45 -1.34 5.01 14.94
N CYS A 46 -1.55 6.24 14.49
CA CYS A 46 -0.90 6.74 13.29
C CYS A 46 0.56 7.10 13.57
N PRO A 47 1.53 6.65 12.75
CA PRO A 47 2.95 6.98 12.95
C PRO A 47 3.23 8.48 12.87
N ARG A 48 2.40 9.26 12.17
CA ARG A 48 2.52 10.73 12.12
C ARG A 48 2.12 11.40 13.45
N HIS A 49 1.30 10.76 14.26
CA HIS A 49 0.78 11.31 15.52
C HIS A 49 1.36 10.62 16.76
N GLY A 50 2.57 10.07 16.64
CA GLY A 50 3.34 9.55 17.78
C GLY A 50 3.24 8.05 18.04
N GLY A 51 2.34 7.32 17.36
CA GLY A 51 2.29 5.85 17.45
C GLY A 51 2.07 5.26 18.83
#